data_AF-A0A812PJG6-F1
#
_entry.id   AF-A0A812PJG6-F1
#
_cell.length_a   1.000
_cell.length_b   1.000
_cell.length_c   1.000
_cell.angle_alpha   90.00
_cell.angle_beta   90.00
_cell.angle_gamma   90.00
#
_symmetry.space_group_name_H-M   'P 1'
#
loop_
_entity.id
_entity.type
_entity.pdbx_description
1 polymer ?
#
loop_
_entity_poly.entity_id
_entity_poly.type
_entity_poly.pdbx_seq_one_letter_code
_entity_poly.pdbx_strand_id
1 'polypeptide(L)'
;MGAETWVGRPCLTADFTVKSDPYPRRTLAKKLCQGCALIFSGIGVLYGIIQCFSVEVGGEFLAAELAAREIGIRCVCIDVDLNRFWSRLGWAILPLPWNVLNSLMSWLAFPRLFFQFVFPPFGTIDVLGSMFLHGKSFPLKTWVAFILAGMCASFVTNTVLRLLGSGMEAGAEGAGVVTEEHRDEVQAWIMLGIEMYILPQVYDAVAASRDEAMYRSMVSKCKEFTVARTVVVVGAGHANGILQRVHKFGL
;
A
#
# COMPACT_ATOMS: atom_id res chain seq x y z
N MET A 1 34.70 23.67 -60.02
CA MET A 1 34.34 24.80 -59.14
C MET A 1 32.82 24.90 -59.12
N GLY A 2 32.19 24.40 -58.06
CA GLY A 2 30.76 24.56 -57.79
C GLY A 2 30.62 24.81 -56.31
N ALA A 3 30.29 26.05 -55.94
CA ALA A 3 30.05 26.43 -54.55
C ALA A 3 28.61 26.07 -54.20
N GLU A 4 28.41 25.05 -53.39
CA GLU A 4 27.11 24.75 -52.78
C GLU A 4 26.84 25.79 -51.69
N THR A 5 25.90 26.67 -51.96
CA THR A 5 25.32 27.61 -50.99
C THR A 5 24.43 26.83 -50.04
N TRP A 6 24.91 26.62 -48.81
CA TRP A 6 24.11 26.12 -47.71
C TRP A 6 23.03 27.16 -47.36
N VAL A 7 21.82 26.94 -47.85
CA VAL A 7 20.63 27.71 -47.48
C VAL A 7 20.37 27.46 -45.99
N GLY A 8 20.52 28.50 -45.18
CA GLY A 8 20.34 28.46 -43.73
C GLY A 8 18.98 27.88 -43.37
N ARG A 9 18.98 26.82 -42.55
CA ARG A 9 17.75 26.29 -41.96
C ARG A 9 17.14 27.35 -41.05
N PRO A 10 15.81 27.58 -41.11
CA PRO A 10 15.16 28.50 -40.19
C PRO A 10 15.39 28.01 -38.76
N CYS A 11 15.88 28.91 -37.90
CA CYS A 11 16.04 28.66 -36.48
C CYS A 11 14.64 28.51 -35.88
N LEU A 12 14.29 27.31 -35.42
CA LEU A 12 13.04 27.06 -34.69
C LEU A 12 13.15 27.71 -33.31
N THR A 13 12.56 28.90 -33.17
CA THR A 13 12.40 29.55 -31.86
C THR A 13 11.19 28.91 -31.16
N ALA A 14 11.44 28.17 -30.08
CA ALA A 14 10.39 27.58 -29.26
C ALA A 14 10.23 28.39 -27.98
N ASP A 15 9.09 29.07 -27.84
CA ASP A 15 8.75 29.80 -26.61
C ASP A 15 8.18 28.85 -25.57
N PHE A 16 8.92 28.64 -24.48
CA PHE A 16 8.46 27.87 -23.34
C PHE A 16 7.52 28.72 -22.47
N THR A 17 6.22 28.47 -22.61
CA THR A 17 5.20 29.02 -21.71
C THR A 17 4.82 27.98 -20.66
N VAL A 18 5.24 28.22 -19.42
CA VAL A 18 4.82 27.40 -18.28
C VAL A 18 3.36 27.73 -17.98
N LYS A 19 2.45 26.83 -18.38
CA LYS A 19 1.04 26.94 -18.02
C LYS A 19 0.87 26.86 -16.51
N SER A 20 -0.06 27.64 -15.96
CA SER A 20 -0.43 27.54 -14.56
C SER A 20 -0.88 26.12 -14.25
N ASP A 21 -0.23 25.52 -13.26
CA ASP A 21 -0.47 24.15 -12.84
C ASP A 21 -1.74 24.11 -11.97
N PRO A 22 -2.82 23.43 -12.37
CA PRO A 22 -4.05 23.35 -11.59
C PRO A 22 -3.89 22.46 -10.34
N TYR A 23 -2.78 21.73 -10.21
CA TYR A 23 -2.55 20.83 -9.09
C TYR A 23 -1.76 21.52 -7.97
N PRO A 24 -2.18 21.37 -6.70
CA PRO A 24 -1.43 21.91 -5.58
C PRO A 24 -0.04 21.25 -5.52
N ARG A 25 0.99 22.00 -5.89
CA ARG A 25 2.38 21.54 -5.83
C ARG A 25 2.80 21.38 -4.37
N ARG A 26 3.16 20.15 -4.00
CA ARG A 26 3.81 19.89 -2.71
C ARG A 26 5.18 20.56 -2.70
N THR A 27 5.56 21.12 -1.55
CA THR A 27 6.91 21.66 -1.37
C THR A 27 7.95 20.55 -1.56
N LEU A 28 9.13 20.92 -2.07
CA LEU A 28 10.23 19.98 -2.30
C LEU A 28 10.58 19.19 -1.03
N ALA A 29 10.63 19.86 0.12
CA ALA A 29 10.86 19.22 1.42
C ALA A 29 9.80 18.15 1.76
N LYS A 30 8.53 18.44 1.48
CA LYS A 30 7.43 17.47 1.69
C LYS A 30 7.53 16.30 0.71
N LYS A 31 7.93 16.53 -0.54
CA LYS A 31 8.22 15.46 -1.51
C LYS A 31 9.41 14.60 -1.09
N LEU A 32 10.50 15.20 -0.64
CA LEU A 32 11.69 14.47 -0.18
C LEU A 32 11.39 13.66 1.08
N CYS A 33 10.69 14.24 2.06
CA CYS A 33 10.26 13.52 3.26
C CYS A 33 9.34 12.33 2.91
N GLN A 34 8.36 12.52 2.02
CA GLN A 34 7.51 11.44 1.52
C GLN A 34 8.28 10.40 0.71
N GLY A 35 9.28 10.82 -0.07
CA GLY A 35 10.16 9.96 -0.85
C GLY A 35 11.02 9.08 0.06
N CYS A 36 11.67 9.67 1.07
CA CYS A 36 12.41 8.93 2.09
C CYS A 36 11.48 8.00 2.89
N ALA A 37 10.33 8.49 3.34
CA ALA A 37 9.34 7.67 4.05
C ALA A 37 8.86 6.50 3.18
N LEU A 38 8.68 6.69 1.87
CA LEU A 38 8.33 5.63 0.94
C LEU A 38 9.46 4.65 0.77
N ILE A 39 10.68 5.10 0.45
CA ILE A 39 11.88 4.26 0.28
C ILE A 39 12.13 3.37 1.50
N PHE A 40 12.00 3.92 2.71
CA PHE A 40 12.24 3.22 3.97
C PHE A 40 11.00 2.54 4.57
N SER A 41 9.84 2.63 3.91
CA SER A 41 8.66 1.89 4.36
C SER A 41 8.70 0.43 3.90
N GLY A 42 7.93 -0.43 4.57
CA GLY A 42 7.67 -1.78 4.07
C GLY A 42 7.15 -1.81 2.62
N ILE A 43 6.48 -0.73 2.16
CA ILE A 43 6.04 -0.57 0.77
C ILE A 43 7.24 -0.30 -0.16
N GLY A 44 8.16 0.62 0.18
CA GLY A 44 9.35 0.86 -0.65
C GLY A 44 10.36 -0.27 -0.63
N VAL A 45 10.49 -0.97 0.50
CA VAL A 45 11.25 -2.22 0.60
C VAL A 45 10.65 -3.28 -0.32
N LEU A 46 9.32 -3.45 -0.28
CA LEU A 46 8.61 -4.40 -1.15
C LEU A 46 8.76 -4.03 -2.64
N TYR A 47 8.49 -2.78 -3.03
CA TYR A 47 8.62 -2.33 -4.42
C TYR A 47 10.08 -2.32 -4.91
N GLY A 48 11.04 -1.97 -4.04
CA GLY A 48 12.47 -2.03 -4.35
C GLY A 48 12.94 -3.46 -4.60
N ILE A 49 12.49 -4.41 -3.78
CA ILE A 49 12.80 -5.83 -3.97
C ILE A 49 12.08 -6.39 -5.19
N ILE A 50 10.83 -6.03 -5.43
CA ILE A 50 10.10 -6.36 -6.66
C ILE A 50 10.90 -5.91 -7.90
N GLN A 51 11.42 -4.68 -7.89
CA GLN A 51 12.25 -4.16 -8.98
C GLN A 51 13.59 -4.89 -9.09
N CYS A 52 14.33 -5.08 -7.98
CA CYS A 52 15.61 -5.76 -7.97
C CYS A 52 15.53 -7.20 -8.49
N PHE A 53 14.46 -7.93 -8.13
CA PHE A 53 14.26 -9.32 -8.55
C PHE A 53 13.44 -9.46 -9.84
N SER A 54 13.06 -8.34 -10.47
CA SER A 54 12.18 -8.31 -11.65
C SER A 54 10.97 -9.24 -11.45
N VAL A 55 10.32 -9.07 -10.30
CA VAL A 55 9.08 -9.77 -9.99
C VAL A 55 7.98 -9.04 -10.75
N GLU A 56 7.31 -9.74 -11.67
CA GLU A 56 6.13 -9.19 -12.32
C GLU A 56 4.99 -9.18 -11.31
N VAL A 57 4.49 -7.99 -10.98
CA VAL A 57 3.36 -7.80 -10.06
C VAL A 57 2.31 -7.00 -10.80
N GLY A 58 1.09 -7.52 -10.89
CA GLY A 58 -0.01 -6.87 -11.63
C GLY A 58 0.06 -7.05 -13.15
N GLY A 59 1.03 -7.81 -13.66
CA GLY A 59 1.12 -8.17 -15.08
C GLY A 59 -0.12 -8.93 -15.56
N GLU A 60 -0.77 -9.67 -14.66
CA GLU A 60 -2.03 -10.36 -14.90
C GLU A 60 -3.17 -9.41 -15.29
N PHE A 61 -3.23 -8.20 -14.72
CA PHE A 61 -4.26 -7.21 -15.05
C PHE A 61 -3.99 -6.53 -16.39
N LEU A 62 -2.72 -6.25 -16.69
CA LEU A 62 -2.33 -5.71 -17.99
C LEU A 62 -2.52 -6.75 -19.11
N ALA A 63 -2.16 -8.01 -18.87
CA ALA A 63 -2.40 -9.10 -19.80
C ALA A 63 -3.89 -9.31 -20.07
N ALA A 64 -4.74 -9.22 -19.02
CA ALA A 64 -6.18 -9.27 -19.17
C ALA A 64 -6.73 -8.07 -19.99
N GLU A 65 -6.20 -6.86 -19.77
CA GLU A 65 -6.57 -5.68 -20.55
C GLU A 65 -6.19 -5.83 -22.03
N LEU A 66 -4.98 -6.31 -22.32
CA LEU A 66 -4.51 -6.55 -23.69
C LEU A 66 -5.34 -7.62 -24.39
N ALA A 67 -5.59 -8.76 -23.73
CA ALA A 67 -6.42 -9.83 -24.28
C ALA A 67 -7.87 -9.36 -24.53
N ALA A 68 -8.44 -8.56 -23.63
CA ALA A 68 -9.77 -7.98 -23.83
C ALA A 68 -9.79 -7.01 -25.02
N ARG A 69 -8.73 -6.22 -25.20
CA ARG A 69 -8.58 -5.29 -26.34
C ARG A 69 -8.52 -6.03 -27.67
N GLU A 70 -7.85 -7.18 -27.73
CA GLU A 70 -7.77 -8.01 -28.94
C GLU A 70 -9.16 -8.51 -29.39
N ILE A 71 -10.04 -8.82 -28.46
CA ILE A 71 -11.42 -9.23 -28.73
C ILE A 71 -12.43 -8.06 -28.78
N GLY A 72 -11.94 -6.82 -28.78
CA GLY A 72 -12.78 -5.61 -28.90
C GLY A 72 -13.59 -5.28 -27.64
N ILE A 73 -13.28 -5.90 -26.49
CA ILE A 73 -13.89 -5.59 -25.20
C ILE A 73 -13.12 -4.45 -24.55
N ARG A 74 -13.83 -3.40 -24.12
CA ARG A 74 -13.23 -2.30 -23.37
C ARG A 74 -12.93 -2.77 -21.95
N CYS A 75 -11.66 -3.02 -21.69
CA CYS A 75 -11.12 -3.29 -20.36
C CYS A 75 -10.17 -2.14 -19.97
N VAL A 76 -10.11 -1.80 -18.69
CA VAL A 76 -9.19 -0.79 -18.17
C VAL A 76 -8.63 -1.29 -16.85
N CYS A 77 -7.31 -1.39 -16.76
CA CYS A 77 -6.62 -1.60 -15.49
C CYS A 77 -6.65 -0.32 -14.66
N ILE A 78 -7.10 -0.43 -13.41
CA ILE A 78 -7.12 0.68 -12.45
C ILE A 78 -5.92 0.54 -11.53
N ASP A 79 -4.96 1.44 -11.68
CA ASP A 79 -3.84 1.56 -10.74
C ASP A 79 -4.20 2.45 -9.53
N VAL A 80 -3.55 2.19 -8.40
CA VAL A 80 -3.80 2.85 -7.12
C VAL A 80 -2.89 4.06 -6.97
N ASP A 81 -3.47 5.25 -6.99
CA ASP A 81 -2.77 6.48 -6.61
C ASP A 81 -2.63 6.58 -5.07
N LEU A 82 -1.38 6.65 -4.58
CA LEU A 82 -1.04 6.79 -3.16
C LEU A 82 -0.94 8.24 -2.68
N ASN A 83 -1.48 9.21 -3.42
CA ASN A 83 -1.34 10.62 -3.10
C ASN A 83 -1.77 11.02 -1.68
N ARG A 84 -2.75 10.36 -1.04
CA ARG A 84 -3.20 10.65 0.33
C ARG A 84 -2.74 9.62 1.37
N PHE A 85 -1.93 8.66 0.96
CA PHE A 85 -1.51 7.54 1.80
C PHE A 85 -0.85 8.00 3.09
N TRP A 86 0.22 8.80 2.99
CA TRP A 86 0.98 9.27 4.14
C TRP A 86 0.18 10.10 5.14
N SER A 87 -0.71 10.96 4.64
CA SER A 87 -1.58 11.73 5.53
C SER A 87 -2.53 10.83 6.31
N ARG A 88 -3.11 9.81 5.66
CA ARG A 88 -4.02 8.87 6.31
C ARG A 88 -3.30 7.97 7.30
N LEU A 89 -2.15 7.44 6.90
CA LEU A 89 -1.29 6.65 7.77
C LEU A 89 -0.91 7.44 9.02
N GLY A 90 -0.48 8.69 8.86
CA GLY A 90 -0.17 9.58 9.97
C GLY A 90 -1.34 9.76 10.94
N TRP A 91 -2.55 9.96 10.45
CA TRP A 91 -3.74 10.07 11.30
C TRP A 91 -4.13 8.76 11.99
N ALA A 92 -3.91 7.62 11.34
CA ALA A 92 -4.24 6.30 11.87
C ALA A 92 -3.31 5.88 13.01
N ILE A 93 -2.01 6.23 12.93
CA ILE A 93 -1.02 5.85 13.95
C ILE A 93 -1.04 6.75 15.19
N LEU A 94 -1.74 7.89 15.17
CA LEU A 94 -1.83 8.76 16.33
C LEU A 94 -2.65 8.07 17.44
N PRO A 95 -2.15 8.02 18.69
CA PRO A 95 -2.74 7.28 19.83
C PRO A 95 -3.96 7.98 20.42
N LEU A 96 -4.91 8.23 19.53
CA LEU A 96 -6.14 8.90 19.78
C LEU A 96 -7.13 7.90 20.39
N PRO A 97 -7.94 8.27 21.40
CA PRO A 97 -8.84 7.33 22.10
C PRO A 97 -9.66 6.40 21.19
N TRP A 98 -10.14 6.91 20.06
CA TRP A 98 -10.89 6.15 19.07
C TRP A 98 -10.01 5.20 18.25
N ASN A 99 -8.77 5.58 17.91
CA ASN A 99 -7.83 4.68 17.23
C ASN A 99 -7.42 3.54 18.16
N VAL A 100 -7.23 3.82 19.46
CA VAL A 100 -6.97 2.79 20.47
C VAL A 100 -8.16 1.82 20.56
N LEU A 101 -9.38 2.35 20.67
CA LEU A 101 -10.58 1.52 20.69
C LEU A 101 -10.73 0.69 19.40
N ASN A 102 -10.52 1.31 18.24
CA ASN A 102 -10.57 0.61 16.95
C ASN A 102 -9.54 -0.52 16.89
N SER A 103 -8.31 -0.27 17.36
CA SER A 103 -7.26 -1.27 17.42
C SER A 103 -7.69 -2.48 18.27
N LEU A 104 -8.23 -2.23 19.47
CA LEU A 104 -8.74 -3.30 20.33
C LEU A 104 -9.87 -4.09 19.65
N MET A 105 -10.82 -3.39 19.03
CA MET A 105 -11.93 -4.03 18.31
C MET A 105 -11.47 -4.85 17.10
N SER A 106 -10.42 -4.41 16.40
CA SER A 106 -9.80 -5.18 15.31
C SER A 106 -9.23 -6.49 15.81
N TRP A 107 -8.56 -6.50 16.98
CA TRP A 107 -8.07 -7.74 17.59
C TRP A 107 -9.19 -8.65 18.09
N LEU A 108 -10.33 -8.11 18.53
CA LEU A 108 -11.50 -8.92 18.87
C LEU A 108 -12.10 -9.63 17.64
N ALA A 109 -11.81 -9.18 16.43
CA ALA A 109 -12.17 -9.90 15.20
C ALA A 109 -11.23 -11.09 14.92
N PHE A 110 -10.02 -11.12 15.50
CA PHE A 110 -9.04 -12.17 15.24
C PHE A 110 -9.54 -13.57 15.63
N PRO A 111 -10.11 -13.82 16.83
CA PRO A 111 -10.68 -15.13 17.17
C PRO A 111 -11.70 -15.60 16.13
N ARG A 112 -12.59 -14.70 15.70
CA ARG A 112 -13.59 -15.02 14.67
C ARG A 112 -12.94 -15.41 13.34
N LEU A 113 -11.94 -14.67 12.88
CA LEU A 113 -11.22 -14.98 11.63
C LEU A 113 -10.43 -16.29 11.75
N PHE A 114 -9.78 -16.52 12.89
CA PHE A 114 -9.07 -17.75 13.18
C PHE A 114 -10.02 -18.95 13.18
N PHE A 115 -11.18 -18.86 13.82
CA PHE A 115 -12.20 -19.91 13.78
C PHE A 115 -12.76 -20.13 12.38
N GLN A 116 -12.97 -19.08 11.58
CA GLN A 116 -13.38 -19.23 10.18
C GLN A 116 -12.30 -19.89 9.31
N PHE A 117 -11.04 -19.72 9.65
CA PHE A 117 -9.94 -20.39 8.96
C PHE A 117 -9.84 -21.88 9.33
N VAL A 118 -9.91 -22.20 10.64
CA VAL A 118 -9.82 -23.58 11.14
C VAL A 118 -11.10 -24.38 10.86
N PHE A 119 -12.26 -23.72 10.89
CA PHE A 119 -13.58 -24.29 10.65
C PHE A 119 -14.28 -23.49 9.53
N PRO A 120 -13.85 -23.69 8.26
CA PRO A 120 -14.43 -22.96 7.15
C PRO A 120 -15.94 -23.22 7.05
N PRO A 121 -16.76 -22.17 6.83
CA PRO A 121 -18.18 -22.37 6.62
C PRO A 121 -18.39 -23.28 5.41
N PHE A 122 -19.42 -24.13 5.46
CA PHE A 122 -19.77 -25.01 4.34
C PHE A 122 -19.94 -24.18 3.06
N GLY A 123 -18.99 -24.33 2.13
CA GLY A 123 -18.92 -23.55 0.91
C GLY A 123 -18.05 -24.26 -0.13
N THR A 124 -18.13 -23.81 -1.39
CA THR A 124 -17.46 -24.41 -2.55
C THR A 124 -16.00 -23.96 -2.73
N ILE A 125 -15.49 -23.08 -1.86
CA ILE A 125 -14.16 -22.47 -2.00
C ILE A 125 -13.19 -23.12 -1.03
N ASP A 126 -12.29 -23.96 -1.55
CA ASP A 126 -11.17 -24.51 -0.81
C ASP A 126 -10.09 -23.42 -0.60
N VAL A 127 -10.18 -22.71 0.52
CA VAL A 127 -9.23 -21.64 0.88
C VAL A 127 -7.82 -22.19 1.05
N LEU A 128 -7.67 -23.32 1.74
CA LEU A 128 -6.36 -23.92 2.01
C LEU A 128 -5.70 -24.43 0.72
N GLY A 129 -6.46 -25.14 -0.11
CA GLY A 129 -5.99 -25.58 -1.42
C GLY A 129 -5.67 -24.40 -2.34
N SER A 130 -6.49 -23.34 -2.34
CA SER A 130 -6.22 -22.13 -3.12
C SER A 130 -4.95 -21.42 -2.67
N MET A 131 -4.72 -21.29 -1.35
CA MET A 131 -3.49 -20.74 -0.78
C MET A 131 -2.27 -21.58 -1.15
N PHE A 132 -2.38 -22.91 -1.06
CA PHE A 132 -1.30 -23.82 -1.44
C PHE A 132 -0.98 -23.73 -2.94
N LEU A 133 -1.99 -23.72 -3.80
CA LEU A 133 -1.82 -23.55 -5.24
C LEU A 133 -1.18 -22.20 -5.58
N HIS A 134 -1.62 -21.11 -4.93
CA HIS A 134 -1.01 -19.79 -5.11
C HIS A 134 0.45 -19.79 -4.67
N GLY A 135 0.75 -20.33 -3.49
CA GLY A 135 2.13 -20.47 -3.02
C GLY A 135 3.00 -21.27 -3.99
N LYS A 136 2.52 -22.41 -4.48
CA LYS A 136 3.23 -23.24 -5.45
C LYS A 136 3.42 -22.55 -6.79
N SER A 137 2.49 -21.68 -7.19
CA SER A 137 2.53 -20.98 -8.49
C SER A 137 3.63 -19.91 -8.55
N PHE A 138 4.12 -19.44 -7.41
CA PHE A 138 5.19 -18.45 -7.39
C PHE A 138 6.54 -19.05 -7.78
N PRO A 139 7.29 -18.41 -8.70
CA PRO A 139 8.63 -18.86 -9.04
C PRO A 139 9.56 -18.69 -7.85
N LEU A 140 10.64 -19.47 -7.78
CA LEU A 140 11.61 -19.43 -6.68
C LEU A 140 12.16 -18.01 -6.43
N LYS A 141 12.37 -17.22 -7.49
CA LYS A 141 12.79 -15.81 -7.37
C LYS A 141 11.82 -14.96 -6.54
N THR A 142 10.51 -15.22 -6.64
CA THR A 142 9.47 -14.52 -5.89
C THR A 142 9.49 -14.92 -4.42
N TRP A 143 9.75 -16.20 -4.12
CA TRP A 143 9.93 -16.67 -2.74
C TRP A 143 11.15 -16.04 -2.08
N VAL A 144 12.29 -16.00 -2.78
CA VAL A 144 13.51 -15.32 -2.29
C VAL A 144 13.24 -13.83 -2.06
N ALA A 145 12.57 -13.17 -3.01
CA ALA A 145 12.15 -11.77 -2.87
C ALA A 145 11.27 -11.56 -1.63
N PHE A 146 10.27 -12.41 -1.38
CA PHE A 146 9.43 -12.29 -0.18
C PHE A 146 10.20 -12.47 1.13
N ILE A 147 11.12 -13.43 1.19
CA ILE A 147 11.95 -13.65 2.38
C ILE A 147 12.82 -12.43 2.65
N LEU A 148 13.51 -11.91 1.62
CA LEU A 148 14.34 -10.71 1.75
C LEU A 148 13.51 -9.48 2.13
N ALA A 149 12.31 -9.33 1.57
CA ALA A 149 11.40 -8.24 1.93
C ALA A 149 10.96 -8.35 3.39
N GLY A 150 10.65 -9.56 3.85
CA GLY A 150 10.34 -9.84 5.25
C GLY A 150 11.51 -9.50 6.18
N MET A 151 12.73 -9.90 5.82
CA MET A 151 13.94 -9.58 6.62
C MET A 151 14.21 -8.08 6.67
N CYS A 152 14.15 -7.38 5.54
CA CYS A 152 14.36 -5.94 5.47
C CYS A 152 13.26 -5.17 6.21
N ALA A 153 12.00 -5.57 6.04
CA ALA A 153 10.88 -4.97 6.77
C ALA A 153 11.01 -5.21 8.28
N SER A 154 11.36 -6.43 8.70
CA SER A 154 11.61 -6.77 10.10
C SER A 154 12.75 -5.95 10.69
N PHE A 155 13.87 -5.79 9.96
CA PHE A 155 14.99 -4.96 10.39
C PHE A 155 14.57 -3.50 10.61
N VAL A 156 13.83 -2.92 9.66
CA VAL A 156 13.33 -1.54 9.78
C VAL A 156 12.36 -1.42 10.95
N THR A 157 11.37 -2.31 11.06
CA THR A 157 10.39 -2.30 12.14
C THR A 157 11.06 -2.44 13.51
N ASN A 158 11.98 -3.40 13.66
CA ASN A 158 12.72 -3.60 14.91
C ASN A 158 13.57 -2.38 15.26
N THR A 159 14.22 -1.75 14.29
CA THR A 159 15.00 -0.51 14.51
C THR A 159 14.11 0.63 15.00
N VAL A 160 12.96 0.85 14.34
CA VAL A 160 11.99 1.89 14.75
C VAL A 160 11.43 1.59 16.14
N LEU A 161 11.02 0.35 16.40
CA LEU A 161 10.47 -0.06 17.68
C LEU A 161 11.49 0.06 18.82
N ARG A 162 12.76 -0.30 18.59
CA ARG A 162 13.84 -0.11 19.57
C ARG A 162 14.09 1.36 19.87
N LEU A 163 14.11 2.21 18.85
CA LEU A 163 14.28 3.66 19.05
C LEU A 163 13.15 4.27 19.88
N LEU A 164 11.90 3.84 19.64
CA LEU A 164 10.75 4.27 20.43
C LEU A 164 10.77 3.67 21.85
N GLY A 165 11.10 2.38 21.96
CA GLY A 165 11.17 1.63 23.21
C GLY A 165 12.24 2.15 24.17
N SER A 166 13.45 2.44 23.67
CA SER A 166 14.56 2.93 24.49
C SER A 166 14.25 4.25 25.21
N GLY A 167 13.45 5.12 24.59
CA GLY A 167 13.03 6.37 25.22
C GLY A 167 12.03 6.16 26.36
N MET A 168 11.06 5.25 26.17
CA MET A 168 10.07 4.91 27.20
C MET A 168 10.70 4.19 28.39
N GLU A 169 11.61 3.27 28.10
CA GLU A 169 12.37 2.49 29.06
C GLU A 169 13.28 3.37 29.93
N ALA A 170 14.07 4.27 29.33
CA ALA A 170 14.91 5.21 30.09
C ALA A 170 14.08 6.14 31.00
N GLY A 171 12.87 6.52 30.55
CA GLY A 171 11.92 7.27 31.37
C GLY A 171 11.37 6.45 32.54
N ALA A 172 11.08 5.17 32.32
CA ALA A 172 10.58 4.27 33.36
C ALA A 172 11.64 3.92 34.42
N GLU A 173 12.90 3.74 33.99
CA GLU A 173 14.06 3.60 34.87
C GLU A 173 14.27 4.89 35.70
N GLY A 174 14.27 6.06 35.05
CA GLY A 174 14.41 7.35 35.73
C GLY A 174 13.28 7.67 36.73
N ALA A 175 12.10 7.08 36.53
CA ALA A 175 10.97 7.17 37.46
C ALA A 175 11.02 6.12 38.60
N GLY A 176 12.00 5.21 38.59
CA GLY A 176 12.14 4.13 39.56
C GLY A 176 11.09 3.02 39.43
N VAL A 177 10.41 2.94 38.29
CA VAL A 177 9.35 1.94 38.03
C VAL A 177 9.94 0.62 37.55
N VAL A 178 11.12 0.66 36.92
CA VAL A 178 11.79 -0.50 36.33
C VAL A 178 13.23 -0.56 36.84
N THR A 179 13.67 -1.74 37.28
CA THR A 179 15.07 -2.00 37.63
C THR A 179 15.88 -2.39 36.39
N GLU A 180 17.19 -2.15 36.42
CA GLU A 180 18.10 -2.45 35.31
C GLU A 180 18.01 -3.92 34.85
N GLU A 181 17.79 -4.85 35.80
CA GLU A 181 17.66 -6.29 35.52
C GLU A 181 16.42 -6.65 34.67
N HIS A 182 15.35 -5.85 34.72
CA HIS A 182 14.10 -6.10 33.97
C HIS A 182 13.96 -5.23 32.71
N ARG A 183 15.00 -4.48 32.38
CA ARG A 183 15.00 -3.48 31.31
C ARG A 183 14.66 -4.07 29.94
N ASP A 184 15.32 -5.15 29.56
CA ASP A 184 15.12 -5.81 28.26
C ASP A 184 13.71 -6.43 28.14
N GLU A 185 13.21 -7.00 29.24
CA GLU A 185 11.88 -7.60 29.28
C GLU A 185 10.79 -6.51 29.12
N VAL A 186 10.92 -5.41 29.86
CA VAL A 186 9.99 -4.27 29.75
C VAL A 186 10.05 -3.65 28.35
N GLN A 187 11.24 -3.51 27.76
CA GLN A 187 11.39 -3.03 26.39
C GLN A 187 10.64 -3.94 25.40
N ALA A 188 10.79 -5.26 25.51
CA ALA A 188 10.09 -6.20 24.65
C ALA A 188 8.55 -6.09 24.77
N TRP A 189 8.03 -5.95 25.99
CA TRP A 189 6.59 -5.76 26.21
C TRP A 189 6.09 -4.42 25.66
N ILE A 190 6.86 -3.34 25.78
CA ILE A 190 6.54 -2.04 25.18
C ILE A 190 6.49 -2.16 23.65
N MET A 191 7.50 -2.79 23.04
CA MET A 191 7.56 -3.00 21.60
C MET A 191 6.35 -3.82 21.11
N LEU A 192 6.00 -4.90 21.81
CA LEU A 192 4.83 -5.72 21.51
C LEU A 192 3.54 -4.90 21.62
N GLY A 193 3.39 -4.10 22.68
CA GLY A 193 2.22 -3.24 22.86
C GLY A 193 2.05 -2.21 21.73
N ILE A 194 3.17 -1.59 21.30
CA ILE A 194 3.18 -0.67 20.16
C ILE A 194 2.82 -1.41 18.88
N GLU A 195 3.37 -2.61 18.63
CA GLU A 195 3.08 -3.39 17.43
C GLU A 195 1.61 -3.82 17.38
N MET A 196 1.06 -4.31 18.49
CA MET A 196 -0.35 -4.66 18.62
C MET A 196 -1.26 -3.45 18.37
N TYR A 197 -0.83 -2.24 18.72
CA TYR A 197 -1.57 -1.02 18.40
C TYR A 197 -1.43 -0.61 16.92
N ILE A 198 -0.21 -0.52 16.41
CA ILE A 198 0.08 0.06 15.09
C ILE A 198 -0.42 -0.85 13.96
N LEU A 199 -0.25 -2.17 14.09
CA LEU A 199 -0.55 -3.13 13.01
C LEU A 199 -1.97 -2.99 12.42
N PRO A 200 -3.06 -3.04 13.22
CA PRO A 200 -4.41 -2.87 12.67
C PRO A 200 -4.65 -1.48 12.09
N GLN A 201 -4.07 -0.43 12.69
CA GLN A 201 -4.22 0.95 12.20
C GLN A 201 -3.56 1.15 10.83
N VAL A 202 -2.34 0.62 10.66
CA VAL A 202 -1.63 0.66 9.38
C VAL A 202 -2.40 -0.12 8.33
N TYR A 203 -2.87 -1.33 8.67
CA TYR A 203 -3.63 -2.16 7.74
C TYR A 203 -4.92 -1.48 7.27
N ASP A 204 -5.71 -0.95 8.19
CA ASP A 204 -6.96 -0.24 7.87
C ASP A 204 -6.70 1.01 7.00
N ALA A 205 -5.69 1.80 7.36
CA ALA A 205 -5.31 2.99 6.59
C ALA A 205 -4.87 2.64 5.15
N VAL A 206 -4.08 1.57 4.98
CA VAL A 206 -3.65 1.05 3.68
C VAL A 206 -4.87 0.59 2.88
N ALA A 207 -5.71 -0.27 3.45
CA ALA A 207 -6.89 -0.82 2.79
C ALA A 207 -7.85 0.30 2.36
N ALA A 208 -8.20 1.21 3.28
CA ALA A 208 -9.09 2.32 3.00
C ALA A 208 -8.53 3.28 1.93
N SER A 209 -7.20 3.43 1.84
CA SER A 209 -6.54 4.22 0.79
C SER A 209 -6.66 3.55 -0.57
N ARG A 210 -6.42 2.24 -0.65
CA ARG A 210 -6.57 1.46 -1.89
C ARG A 210 -8.02 1.45 -2.37
N ASP A 211 -8.97 1.22 -1.47
CA ASP A 211 -10.40 1.19 -1.78
C ASP A 211 -10.90 2.56 -2.28
N GLU A 212 -10.43 3.66 -1.68
CA GLU A 212 -10.78 5.00 -2.17
C GLU A 212 -10.23 5.25 -3.58
N ALA A 213 -8.97 4.90 -3.83
CA ALA A 213 -8.35 5.10 -5.13
C ALA A 213 -9.07 4.27 -6.21
N MET A 214 -9.30 2.99 -5.96
CA MET A 214 -10.04 2.10 -6.86
C MET A 214 -11.45 2.64 -7.16
N TYR A 215 -12.18 3.05 -6.12
CA TYR A 215 -13.51 3.64 -6.27
C TYR A 215 -13.50 4.90 -7.14
N ARG A 216 -12.60 5.85 -6.88
CA ARG A 216 -12.53 7.12 -7.64
C ARG A 216 -12.18 6.88 -9.11
N SER A 217 -11.23 5.98 -9.36
CA SER A 217 -10.85 5.61 -10.73
C SER A 217 -11.99 4.92 -11.47
N MET A 218 -12.75 4.04 -10.80
CA MET A 218 -13.95 3.42 -11.35
C MET A 218 -14.99 4.48 -11.74
N VAL A 219 -15.34 5.40 -10.83
CA VAL A 219 -16.28 6.49 -11.12
C VAL A 219 -15.80 7.35 -12.30
N SER A 220 -14.50 7.68 -12.33
CA SER A 220 -13.92 8.44 -13.44
C SER A 220 -14.08 7.72 -14.77
N LYS A 221 -13.81 6.42 -14.83
CA LYS A 221 -13.91 5.62 -16.06
C LYS A 221 -15.35 5.37 -16.47
N CYS A 222 -16.26 5.19 -15.51
CA CYS A 222 -17.68 5.09 -15.80
C CYS A 222 -18.21 6.36 -16.49
N LYS A 223 -17.77 7.54 -16.02
CA LYS A 223 -18.12 8.83 -16.63
C LYS A 223 -17.46 9.05 -17.99
N GLU A 224 -16.20 8.68 -18.13
CA GLU A 224 -15.45 8.81 -19.40
C GLU A 224 -16.11 7.99 -20.52
N PHE A 225 -16.59 6.78 -20.22
CA PHE A 225 -17.17 5.88 -21.21
C PHE A 225 -18.70 5.88 -21.26
N THR A 226 -19.37 6.64 -20.39
CA THR A 226 -20.84 6.72 -20.28
C THR A 226 -21.47 5.32 -20.24
N VAL A 227 -20.95 4.45 -19.36
CA VAL A 227 -21.37 3.04 -19.28
C VAL A 227 -22.63 2.89 -18.43
N ALA A 228 -23.60 2.11 -18.93
CA ALA A 228 -24.80 1.75 -18.17
C ALA A 228 -24.57 0.56 -17.23
N ARG A 229 -23.56 -0.28 -17.51
CA ARG A 229 -23.19 -1.45 -16.72
C ARG A 229 -21.68 -1.63 -16.74
N THR A 230 -21.11 -1.96 -15.58
CA THR A 230 -19.69 -2.17 -15.39
C THR A 230 -19.48 -3.46 -14.61
N VAL A 231 -18.49 -4.26 -15.01
CA VAL A 231 -17.99 -5.40 -14.24
C VAL A 231 -16.62 -5.04 -13.71
N VAL A 232 -16.41 -5.24 -12.40
CA VAL A 232 -15.17 -4.87 -11.72
C VAL A 232 -14.58 -6.12 -11.08
N VAL A 233 -13.32 -6.40 -11.39
CA VAL A 233 -12.56 -7.49 -10.79
C VAL A 233 -11.56 -6.87 -9.81
N VAL A 234 -11.70 -7.18 -8.53
CA VAL A 234 -10.85 -6.69 -7.44
C VAL A 234 -10.42 -7.84 -6.55
N GLY A 235 -9.31 -7.69 -5.84
CA GLY A 235 -8.93 -8.63 -4.79
C GLY A 235 -10.01 -8.70 -3.71
N ALA A 236 -10.27 -9.90 -3.18
CA ALA A 236 -11.37 -10.15 -2.23
C ALA A 236 -11.37 -9.19 -1.01
N GLY A 237 -10.18 -8.81 -0.53
CA GLY A 237 -10.03 -7.87 0.58
C GLY A 237 -10.54 -6.44 0.32
N HIS A 238 -10.73 -6.06 -0.95
CA HIS A 238 -11.16 -4.71 -1.35
C HIS A 238 -12.64 -4.63 -1.74
N ALA A 239 -13.28 -5.78 -2.02
CA ALA A 239 -14.64 -5.83 -2.53
C ALA A 239 -15.64 -5.10 -1.61
N ASN A 240 -15.59 -5.38 -0.31
CA ASN A 240 -16.49 -4.78 0.66
C ASN A 240 -16.29 -3.26 0.78
N GLY A 241 -15.04 -2.79 0.81
CA GLY A 241 -14.74 -1.36 0.93
C GLY A 241 -15.18 -0.57 -0.30
N ILE A 242 -15.04 -1.14 -1.50
CA ILE A 242 -15.52 -0.54 -2.74
C ILE A 242 -17.06 -0.51 -2.77
N LEU A 243 -17.73 -1.63 -2.43
CA LEU A 243 -19.19 -1.70 -2.40
C LEU A 243 -19.81 -0.72 -1.41
N GLN A 244 -19.23 -0.57 -0.22
CA GLN A 244 -19.68 0.42 0.77
C GLN A 244 -19.60 1.86 0.21
N ARG A 245 -18.54 2.18 -0.55
CA ARG A 245 -18.39 3.50 -1.19
C ARG A 245 -19.43 3.71 -2.28
N VAL A 246 -19.67 2.70 -3.12
CA VAL A 246 -20.73 2.74 -4.15
C VAL A 246 -22.10 2.96 -3.51
N HIS A 247 -22.41 2.24 -2.44
CA HIS A 247 -23.68 2.42 -1.74
C HIS A 247 -23.83 3.82 -1.12
N LYS A 248 -22.74 4.40 -0.61
CA LYS A 248 -22.75 5.71 0.04
C LYS A 248 -22.74 6.90 -0.93
N PHE A 249 -22.04 6.77 -2.06
CA PHE A 249 -21.71 7.89 -2.93
C PHE A 249 -22.19 7.72 -4.38
N GLY A 250 -22.72 6.55 -4.74
CA GLY A 250 -23.13 6.22 -6.10
C GLY A 250 -21.98 5.76 -7.00
N LEU A 251 -22.31 5.50 -8.27
CA LEU A 251 -21.38 5.25 -9.37
C LEU A 251 -21.46 6.40 -10.39
#